data_AF-A0A016WW24-F1
#
_entry.id   AF-A0A016WW24-F1
#
_cell.length_a   1.000
_cell.length_b   1.000
_cell.length_c   1.000
_cell.angle_alpha   90.00
_cell.angle_beta   90.00
_cell.angle_gamma   90.00
#
_symmetry.space_group_name_H-M   'P 1'
#
loop_
_entity.id
_entity.type
_entity.pdbx_description
1 polymer ?
#
loop_
_entity_poly.entity_id
_entity_poly.type
_entity_poly.pdbx_seq_one_letter_code
_entity_poly.pdbx_strand_id
1 'polypeptide(L)'
;MLSSVYSFIKWAVATATTTVTGKALVNSYIQQIDPSVARSLHKRSLLQQFVSEKLRTDGVFLVRLVSENSGDMVTLALLKTLWEDFVKQRGEHPPPYTEPLLVANKKISESDL
;
A
#
# COMPACT_ATOMS: atom_id res chain seq x y z
N MET A 1 1.29 22.64 -31.78
CA MET A 1 1.04 23.01 -30.37
C MET A 1 -0.06 22.18 -29.69
N LEU A 2 -1.16 21.79 -30.36
CA LEU A 2 -2.23 21.00 -29.73
C LEU A 2 -1.82 19.58 -29.26
N SER A 3 -0.85 18.94 -29.92
CA SER A 3 -0.36 17.60 -29.56
C SER A 3 0.28 17.56 -28.17
N SER A 4 1.10 18.57 -27.84
CA SER A 4 1.79 18.65 -26.57
C SER A 4 0.84 18.91 -25.40
N VAL A 5 -0.19 19.73 -25.60
CA VAL A 5 -1.20 20.03 -24.57
C VAL A 5 -2.02 18.79 -24.25
N TYR A 6 -2.38 17.97 -25.25
CA TYR A 6 -3.05 16.69 -25.03
C TYR A 6 -2.20 15.72 -24.22
N SER A 7 -0.91 15.61 -24.54
CA SER A 7 0.03 14.80 -23.77
C SER A 7 0.17 15.31 -22.33
N PHE A 8 0.20 16.63 -22.14
CA PHE A 8 0.33 17.26 -20.84
C PHE A 8 -0.94 17.11 -19.99
N ILE A 9 -2.13 17.26 -20.57
CA ILE A 9 -3.41 17.04 -19.89
C ILE A 9 -3.59 15.55 -19.58
N LYS A 10 -3.22 14.64 -20.50
CA LYS A 10 -3.19 13.20 -20.22
C LYS A 10 -2.29 12.89 -19.04
N TRP A 11 -1.08 13.43 -19.00
CA TRP A 11 -0.16 13.25 -17.88
C TRP A 11 -0.69 13.90 -16.61
N ALA A 12 -1.23 15.12 -16.66
CA ALA A 12 -1.77 15.81 -15.49
C ALA A 12 -2.97 15.08 -14.88
N VAL A 13 -3.88 14.58 -15.71
CA VAL A 13 -5.03 13.76 -15.28
C VAL A 13 -4.57 12.38 -14.79
N ALA A 14 -3.57 11.77 -15.43
CA ALA A 14 -2.96 10.52 -14.97
C ALA A 14 -2.24 10.70 -13.61
N THR A 15 -1.62 11.85 -13.37
CA THR A 15 -1.00 12.21 -12.09
C THR A 15 -2.08 12.46 -11.02
N ALA A 16 -3.16 13.17 -11.36
CA ALA A 16 -4.24 13.49 -10.41
C ALA A 16 -5.08 12.26 -10.01
N THR A 17 -5.31 11.32 -10.93
CA THR A 17 -6.10 10.09 -10.69
C THR A 17 -5.26 8.90 -10.20
N THR A 18 -3.93 9.03 -10.22
CA THR A 18 -2.97 7.97 -9.86
C THR A 18 -3.08 7.52 -8.41
N THR A 19 -3.52 8.40 -7.52
CA THR A 19 -3.44 8.17 -6.07
C THR A 19 -4.42 7.10 -5.59
N VAL A 20 -5.55 6.91 -6.26
CA VAL A 20 -6.55 5.87 -5.95
C VAL A 20 -6.32 4.60 -6.76
N THR A 21 -6.08 4.70 -8.07
CA THR A 21 -5.82 3.53 -8.92
C THR A 21 -4.47 2.88 -8.62
N GLY A 22 -3.44 3.66 -8.32
CA GLY A 22 -2.12 3.15 -8.01
C GLY A 22 -2.08 2.38 -6.67
N LYS A 23 -2.91 2.76 -5.70
CA LYS A 23 -3.07 1.98 -4.46
C LYS A 23 -3.68 0.60 -4.73
N ALA A 24 -4.68 0.52 -5.60
CA ALA A 24 -5.27 -0.76 -6.00
C ALA A 24 -4.27 -1.64 -6.76
N LEU A 25 -3.45 -1.03 -7.62
CA LEU A 25 -2.38 -1.69 -8.36
C LEU A 25 -1.32 -2.27 -7.40
N VAL A 26 -0.81 -1.48 -6.46
CA VAL A 26 0.15 -1.93 -5.45
C VAL A 26 -0.44 -3.05 -4.60
N ASN A 27 -1.71 -2.95 -4.19
CA ASN A 27 -2.40 -3.99 -3.43
C ASN A 27 -2.48 -5.31 -4.22
N SER A 28 -2.81 -5.26 -5.51
CA SER A 28 -2.84 -6.44 -6.39
C SER A 28 -1.47 -7.10 -6.51
N TYR A 29 -0.41 -6.30 -6.69
CA TYR A 29 0.95 -6.82 -6.78
C TYR A 29 1.45 -7.43 -5.46
N ILE A 30 1.19 -6.79 -4.32
CA ILE A 30 1.57 -7.35 -3.02
C ILE A 30 0.80 -8.64 -2.73
N GLN A 31 -0.47 -8.76 -3.14
CA GLN A 31 -1.20 -10.01 -3.03
C GLN A 31 -0.58 -11.15 -3.86
N GLN A 32 0.00 -10.84 -5.02
CA GLN A 32 0.74 -11.82 -5.82
C GLN A 32 2.08 -12.20 -5.18
N ILE A 33 2.75 -11.26 -4.52
CA ILE A 33 4.04 -11.49 -3.85
C ILE A 33 3.86 -12.28 -2.54
N ASP A 34 2.88 -11.88 -1.73
CA ASP A 34 2.60 -12.50 -0.44
C ASP A 34 1.08 -12.73 -0.27
N PRO A 35 0.57 -13.92 -0.64
CA PRO A 35 -0.84 -14.24 -0.53
C PRO A 35 -1.33 -14.29 0.94
N SER A 36 -0.41 -14.38 1.91
CA SER A 36 -0.78 -14.37 3.33
C SER A 36 -1.24 -12.99 3.82
N VAL A 37 -0.95 -11.92 3.06
CA VAL A 37 -1.44 -10.56 3.34
C VAL A 37 -2.97 -10.49 3.27
N ALA A 38 -3.62 -11.25 2.40
CA ALA A 38 -5.08 -11.29 2.31
C ALA A 38 -5.74 -11.95 3.54
N ARG A 39 -4.99 -12.82 4.24
CA ARG A 39 -5.52 -13.67 5.32
C ARG A 39 -5.27 -13.11 6.73
N SER A 40 -4.29 -12.22 6.88
CA SER A 40 -3.90 -11.64 8.17
C SER A 40 -4.23 -10.14 8.26
N LEU A 41 -5.03 -9.76 9.27
CA LEU A 41 -5.33 -8.34 9.56
C LEU A 41 -4.07 -7.52 9.86
N HIS A 42 -3.09 -8.14 10.53
CA HIS A 42 -1.81 -7.50 10.83
C HIS A 42 -1.02 -7.17 9.56
N LYS A 43 -0.95 -8.13 8.61
CA LYS A 43 -0.28 -7.89 7.32
C LYS A 43 -1.01 -6.88 6.44
N ARG A 44 -2.34 -6.79 6.51
CA ARG A 44 -3.12 -5.74 5.83
C ARG A 44 -2.82 -4.35 6.40
N SER A 45 -2.64 -4.24 7.72
CA SER A 45 -2.19 -2.99 8.36
C SER A 45 -0.78 -2.62 7.89
N LEU A 46 0.12 -3.59 7.83
CA LEU A 46 1.48 -3.40 7.34
C LEU A 46 1.51 -2.96 5.87
N LEU A 47 0.60 -3.50 5.03
CA LEU A 47 0.42 -3.06 3.65
C LEU A 47 -0.09 -1.62 3.56
N GLN A 48 -1.05 -1.24 4.40
CA GLN A 48 -1.51 0.15 4.45
C GLN A 48 -0.38 1.09 4.84
N GLN A 49 0.43 0.73 5.85
CA GLN A 49 1.62 1.50 6.24
C GLN A 49 2.66 1.54 5.14
N PHE A 50 2.89 0.44 4.43
CA PHE A 50 3.80 0.41 3.28
C PHE A 50 3.37 1.41 2.21
N VAL A 51 2.08 1.43 1.88
CA VAL A 51 1.52 2.34 0.89
C VAL A 51 1.53 3.80 1.38
N SER A 52 1.20 4.06 2.64
CA SER A 52 1.10 5.43 3.17
C SER A 52 2.44 6.04 3.57
N GLU A 53 3.34 5.26 4.17
CA GLU A 53 4.59 5.74 4.76
C GLU A 53 5.80 5.46 3.86
N LYS A 54 5.95 4.25 3.30
CA LYS A 54 7.11 3.90 2.45
C LYS A 54 6.93 4.39 1.01
N LEU A 55 5.77 4.10 0.42
CA LEU A 55 5.48 4.45 -0.97
C LEU A 55 5.01 5.90 -1.08
N ARG A 56 4.15 6.35 -0.16
CA ARG A 56 3.53 7.68 -0.20
C ARG A 56 2.81 7.95 -1.52
N THR A 57 2.31 9.16 -1.69
CA THR A 57 1.64 9.60 -2.93
C THR A 57 2.59 9.54 -4.13
N ASP A 58 3.86 9.91 -3.95
CA ASP A 58 4.85 10.00 -5.03
C ASP A 58 5.40 8.63 -5.45
N GLY A 59 5.62 7.69 -4.54
CA GLY A 59 6.10 6.36 -4.88
C GLY A 59 5.02 5.50 -5.57
N VAL A 60 3.74 5.70 -5.23
CA VAL A 60 2.63 5.06 -5.97
C VAL A 60 2.63 5.51 -7.44
N PHE A 61 2.88 6.79 -7.71
CA PHE A 61 3.03 7.32 -9.05
C PHE A 61 4.24 6.70 -9.77
N LEU A 62 5.39 6.63 -9.12
CA LEU A 62 6.61 6.05 -9.69
C LEU A 62 6.43 4.56 -10.02
N VAL A 63 5.81 3.78 -9.14
CA VAL A 63 5.51 2.36 -9.39
C VAL A 63 4.62 2.19 -10.63
N ARG A 64 3.64 3.08 -10.80
CA ARG A 64 2.78 3.08 -11.99
C ARG A 64 3.56 3.47 -13.26
N LEU A 65 4.40 4.50 -13.17
CA LEU A 65 5.26 4.92 -14.27
C LEU A 65 6.18 3.78 -14.72
N VAL A 66 6.76 3.06 -13.76
CA VAL A 66 7.58 1.87 -14.05
C VAL A 66 6.73 0.76 -14.69
N SER A 67 5.50 0.49 -14.22
CA SER A 67 4.63 -0.50 -14.89
C SER A 67 4.29 -0.13 -16.33
N GLU A 68 4.04 1.15 -16.61
CA GLU A 68 3.67 1.62 -17.94
C GLU A 68 4.88 1.63 -18.90
N ASN A 69 6.12 1.74 -18.40
CA ASN A 69 7.32 1.81 -19.24
C ASN A 69 8.12 0.50 -19.31
N SER A 70 8.11 -0.32 -18.25
CA SER A 70 8.94 -1.52 -18.11
C SER A 70 8.13 -2.81 -18.00
N GLY A 71 6.80 -2.71 -17.91
CA GLY A 71 5.90 -3.85 -17.81
C GLY A 71 5.84 -4.48 -16.41
N ASP A 72 4.88 -5.38 -16.26
CA ASP A 72 4.45 -5.88 -14.95
C ASP A 72 5.52 -6.70 -14.23
N MET A 73 6.34 -7.47 -14.95
CA MET A 73 7.36 -8.35 -14.35
C MET A 73 8.46 -7.56 -13.63
N VAL A 74 8.91 -6.44 -14.22
CA VAL A 74 9.91 -5.56 -13.61
C VAL A 74 9.31 -4.84 -12.41
N THR A 75 8.08 -4.34 -12.53
CA THR A 75 7.35 -3.71 -11.41
C THR A 75 7.15 -4.67 -10.26
N LEU A 76 6.85 -5.94 -10.54
CA LEU A 76 6.72 -6.99 -9.52
C LEU A 76 8.00 -7.20 -8.74
N ALA A 77 9.13 -7.33 -9.43
CA ALA A 77 10.44 -7.51 -8.80
C ALA A 77 10.84 -6.30 -7.95
N LEU A 78 10.59 -5.09 -8.45
CA LEU A 78 10.82 -3.85 -7.71
C LEU A 78 9.98 -3.80 -6.44
N LEU A 79 8.66 -4.03 -6.57
CA LEU A 79 7.74 -3.93 -5.45
C LEU A 79 7.99 -5.02 -4.41
N LYS A 80 8.38 -6.23 -4.85
CA LYS A 80 8.82 -7.32 -3.98
C LYS A 80 10.03 -6.90 -3.15
N THR A 81 11.04 -6.31 -3.79
CA THR A 81 12.26 -5.87 -3.10
C THR A 81 11.95 -4.78 -2.07
N LEU A 82 11.11 -3.81 -2.44
CA LEU A 82 10.67 -2.74 -1.53
C LEU A 82 9.83 -3.27 -0.36
N TRP A 83 8.98 -4.26 -0.61
CA TRP A 83 8.16 -4.91 0.41
C TRP A 83 9.00 -5.70 1.40
N GLU A 84 9.93 -6.54 0.90
CA GLU A 84 10.84 -7.31 1.74
C GLU A 84 11.74 -6.41 2.59
N ASP A 85 12.28 -5.34 2.01
CA ASP A 85 13.05 -4.32 2.72
C ASP A 85 12.22 -3.63 3.82
N PHE A 86 10.97 -3.28 3.51
CA PHE A 86 10.07 -2.68 4.49
C PHE A 86 9.72 -3.63 5.65
N VAL A 87 9.39 -4.88 5.33
CA VAL A 87 9.08 -5.90 6.34
C VAL A 87 10.30 -6.17 7.22
N LYS A 88 11.50 -6.22 6.63
CA LYS A 88 12.75 -6.38 7.38
C LYS A 88 13.00 -5.22 8.35
N GLN A 89 12.88 -3.97 7.85
CA GLN A 89 13.02 -2.76 8.68
C GLN A 89 12.00 -2.71 9.83
N ARG A 90 10.76 -3.15 9.60
CA ARG A 90 9.71 -3.22 10.62
C ARG A 90 9.82 -4.41 11.56
N GLY A 91 10.45 -5.50 11.13
CA GLY A 91 10.78 -6.65 11.98
C GLY A 91 11.86 -6.33 13.01
N GLU A 92 12.81 -5.45 12.68
CA GLU A 92 13.84 -4.96 13.60
C GLU A 92 13.31 -3.90 14.57
N HIS A 93 12.43 -3.00 14.12
CA HIS A 93 11.80 -1.97 14.96
C HIS A 93 10.27 -2.10 14.88
N PRO A 94 9.64 -2.90 15.76
CA PRO A 94 8.18 -2.99 15.79
C PRO A 94 7.59 -1.60 16.09
N PRO A 95 6.55 -1.17 15.37
CA PRO A 95 5.89 0.09 15.68
C PRO A 95 5.33 0.06 17.12
N PRO A 96 5.51 1.12 17.93
CA PRO A 96 5.12 1.14 19.34
C PRO A 96 3.60 1.29 19.57
N TYR A 97 2.75 0.94 18.61
CA TYR A 97 1.31 0.93 18.86
C TYR A 97 0.57 -0.07 17.97
N THR A 98 0.21 -1.21 18.55
CA THR A 98 -0.98 -1.96 18.14
C THR A 98 -1.55 -2.68 19.36
N GLU A 99 -1.95 -1.90 20.37
CA GLU A 99 -3.02 -2.39 21.24
C GLU A 99 -4.35 -2.12 20.52
N PRO A 100 -5.09 -3.15 20.06
CA PRO A 100 -6.48 -2.94 19.68
C PRO A 100 -7.23 -2.50 20.94
N LEU A 101 -7.80 -1.28 20.92
CA LEU A 101 -8.69 -0.74 21.96
C LEU A 101 -10.07 -1.47 22.00
N LEU A 102 -10.08 -2.81 21.85
CA LEU A 102 -11.28 -3.64 21.76
C LEU A 102 -11.25 -4.84 22.71
N VAL A 103 -10.69 -4.67 23.91
CA VAL A 103 -10.81 -5.68 25.00
C VAL A 103 -11.54 -5.15 26.24
N ALA A 104 -11.84 -3.85 26.33
CA ALA A 104 -12.38 -3.25 27.56
C ALA A 104 -13.89 -2.98 27.59
N ASN A 105 -14.72 -3.63 26.74
CA ASN A 105 -16.18 -3.50 26.90
C ASN A 105 -16.98 -4.80 26.75
N LYS A 106 -16.38 -5.93 27.14
CA LYS A 106 -17.10 -7.18 27.32
C LYS A 106 -16.65 -7.84 28.62
N LYS A 107 -17.16 -7.32 29.75
CA LYS A 107 -17.42 -7.99 31.04
C LYS A 107 -17.40 -6.98 32.20
N ILE A 108 -18.54 -6.35 32.48
CA ILE A 108 -19.12 -6.16 33.82
C ILE A 108 -20.65 -6.21 33.57
N SER A 109 -21.26 -7.40 33.72
CA SER A 109 -22.33 -7.70 34.69
C SER A 109 -23.51 -6.71 34.59
N GLU A 110 -24.71 -7.05 34.11
CA GLU A 110 -25.55 -8.23 34.42
C GLU A 110 -25.35 -8.75 35.85
N SER A 111 -25.31 -7.83 36.81
CA SER A 111 -25.43 -8.08 38.25
C SER A 111 -25.80 -6.76 38.93
N ASP A 112 -27.01 -6.27 38.70
CA ASP A 112 -27.79 -5.56 39.73
C ASP A 112 -29.25 -5.55 39.26
N LEU A 113 -29.92 -6.58 39.75
CA LEU A 113 -31.35 -6.72 39.88
C LEU A 113 -31.84 -5.74 40.97
#